data_AF-A0A0C9XQE2-F1
#
_entry.id   AF-A0A0C9XQE2-F1
#
_cell.length_a   1.000
_cell.length_b   1.000
_cell.length_c   1.000
_cell.angle_alpha   90.00
_cell.angle_beta   90.00
_cell.angle_gamma   90.00
#
_symmetry.space_group_name_H-M   'P 1'
#
loop_
_entity.id
_entity.type
_entity.pdbx_description
1 polymer ?
#
loop_
_entity_poly.entity_id
_entity_poly.type
_entity_poly.pdbx_seq_one_letter_code
_entity_poly.pdbx_strand_id
1 'polypeptide(L)'
;QTDNVDLELTHIHNDYRNRTASHGVIPLMPNPSNRFTGRTEVIAKLKRYFSNADDSAQKRKFFLLHGMGGIGKTQICLKCVEEMFDCFSSVFWIDASSVGTMTQGLKGICNLPAAQSSGLDGSHESALHWIGSLKENYIMV
;
A
#
# COMPACT_ATOMS: atom_id res chain seq x y z
N GLN A 1 -36.15 3.25 -32.44
CA GLN A 1 -36.09 2.01 -31.66
C GLN A 1 -34.64 1.81 -31.29
N THR A 2 -34.30 2.23 -30.08
CA THR A 2 -32.94 2.33 -29.55
C THR A 2 -32.77 1.25 -28.51
N ASP A 3 -32.07 0.18 -28.86
CA ASP A 3 -31.61 -0.81 -27.90
C ASP A 3 -30.30 -0.30 -27.30
N ASN A 4 -30.45 0.53 -26.26
CA ASN A 4 -29.38 0.84 -25.32
C ASN A 4 -29.09 -0.45 -24.55
N VAL A 5 -27.97 -1.08 -24.84
CA VAL A 5 -27.38 -2.05 -23.92
C VAL A 5 -26.80 -1.22 -22.78
N ASP A 6 -27.56 -1.13 -21.69
CA ASP A 6 -27.10 -0.62 -20.40
C ASP A 6 -25.93 -1.51 -19.94
N LEU A 7 -24.73 -1.14 -20.37
CA LEU A 7 -23.51 -1.51 -19.67
C LEU A 7 -23.47 -0.63 -18.43
N GLU A 8 -24.20 -1.09 -17.43
CA GLU A 8 -24.12 -0.64 -16.05
C GLU A 8 -22.64 -0.75 -15.63
N LEU A 9 -21.91 0.36 -15.83
CA LEU A 9 -20.58 0.61 -15.30
C LEU A 9 -20.75 0.71 -13.79
N THR A 10 -20.94 -0.46 -13.18
CA THR A 10 -20.93 -0.67 -11.75
C THR A 10 -19.61 -0.12 -11.25
N HIS A 11 -19.73 1.02 -10.58
CA HIS A 11 -18.72 1.63 -9.76
C HIS A 11 -17.99 0.52 -8.99
N ILE A 12 -16.75 0.22 -9.39
CA ILE A 12 -15.84 -0.57 -8.55
C ILE A 12 -15.56 0.33 -7.35
N HIS A 13 -16.42 0.17 -6.35
CA HIS A 13 -16.30 0.74 -5.04
C HIS A 13 -14.93 0.32 -4.53
N ASN A 14 -14.18 1.30 -4.04
CA ASN A 14 -12.86 1.14 -3.47
C ASN A 14 -12.99 0.30 -2.19
N ASP A 15 -13.05 -1.02 -2.34
CA ASP A 15 -13.36 -1.99 -1.29
C ASP A 15 -12.20 -2.20 -0.30
N TYR A 16 -11.13 -1.40 -0.43
CA TYR A 16 -10.14 -1.19 0.64
C TYR A 16 -10.76 -0.69 1.95
N ARG A 17 -11.98 -0.15 1.91
CA ARG A 17 -12.71 0.35 3.08
C ARG A 17 -13.52 -0.69 3.85
N ASN A 18 -13.70 -1.91 3.34
CA ASN A 18 -14.84 -2.75 3.74
C ASN A 18 -14.50 -4.10 4.36
N ARG A 19 -13.21 -4.46 4.48
CA ARG A 19 -12.84 -5.21 5.68
C ARG A 19 -12.97 -4.23 6.84
N THR A 20 -13.68 -4.62 7.88
CA THR A 20 -13.62 -4.03 9.22
C THR A 20 -12.17 -4.10 9.74
N ALA A 21 -11.29 -3.34 9.11
CA ALA A 21 -10.00 -3.00 9.66
C ALA A 21 -10.31 -2.07 10.81
N SER A 22 -10.22 -2.59 12.03
CA SER A 22 -9.99 -1.81 13.24
C SER A 22 -8.70 -0.96 13.20
N HIS A 23 -8.17 -0.66 12.01
CA HIS A 23 -6.84 -0.14 11.78
C HIS A 23 -6.88 0.92 10.67
N GLY A 24 -7.25 2.13 11.09
CA GLY A 24 -6.85 3.43 10.57
C GLY A 24 -6.81 3.66 9.05
N VAL A 25 -7.55 4.67 8.60
CA VAL A 25 -7.28 5.37 7.35
C VAL A 25 -5.80 5.76 7.33
N ILE A 26 -5.02 5.22 6.39
CA ILE A 26 -3.63 5.65 6.18
C ILE A 26 -3.70 6.99 5.43
N PRO A 27 -3.39 8.13 6.06
CA PRO A 27 -3.26 9.38 5.32
C PRO A 27 -2.15 9.17 4.29
N LEU A 28 -2.38 9.53 3.02
CA LEU A 28 -1.45 9.52 1.86
C LEU A 28 -1.59 8.40 0.82
N MET A 29 -2.57 7.48 0.90
CA MET A 29 -2.80 6.58 -0.24
C MET A 29 -3.16 7.39 -1.51
N PRO A 30 -2.37 7.33 -2.60
CA PRO A 30 -2.69 8.06 -3.82
C PRO A 30 -3.94 7.48 -4.49
N ASN A 31 -4.64 8.29 -5.28
CA ASN A 31 -5.87 7.84 -5.93
C ASN A 31 -5.58 6.75 -6.98
N PRO A 32 -6.17 5.53 -6.83
CA PRO A 32 -6.12 4.53 -7.88
C PRO A 32 -6.94 4.98 -9.09
N SER A 33 -6.46 4.66 -10.29
CA SER A 33 -7.17 4.92 -11.54
C SER A 33 -7.77 3.63 -12.09
N ASN A 34 -9.09 3.61 -12.28
CA ASN A 34 -9.79 2.51 -12.96
C ASN A 34 -9.42 2.37 -14.45
N ARG A 35 -8.74 3.37 -15.02
CA ARG A 35 -8.22 3.35 -16.40
C ARG A 35 -6.79 2.86 -16.49
N PHE A 36 -6.14 2.55 -15.37
CA PHE A 36 -4.79 2.00 -15.38
C PHE A 36 -4.82 0.54 -15.86
N THR A 37 -4.25 0.30 -17.03
CA THR A 37 -4.21 -1.03 -17.67
C THR A 37 -2.80 -1.35 -18.17
N GLY A 38 -2.57 -2.61 -18.54
CA GLY A 38 -1.26 -3.09 -18.97
C GLY A 38 -0.26 -3.21 -17.81
N ARG A 39 1.06 -3.15 -18.13
CA ARG A 39 2.16 -3.35 -17.17
C ARG A 39 2.10 -4.67 -16.39
N THR A 40 1.37 -5.64 -16.91
CA THR A 40 1.13 -6.97 -16.31
C THR A 40 2.42 -7.70 -16.01
N GLU A 41 3.42 -7.61 -16.89
CA GLU A 41 4.74 -8.23 -16.67
C GLU A 41 5.48 -7.63 -15.46
N VAL A 42 5.42 -6.29 -15.30
CA VAL A 42 6.06 -5.60 -14.17
C VAL A 42 5.35 -5.96 -12.87
N ILE A 43 4.02 -5.97 -12.88
CA ILE A 43 3.19 -6.36 -11.73
C ILE A 43 3.44 -7.82 -11.37
N ALA A 44 3.47 -8.74 -12.34
CA ALA A 44 3.77 -10.14 -12.12
C ALA A 44 5.17 -10.34 -11.50
N LYS A 45 6.17 -9.56 -11.94
CA LYS A 45 7.52 -9.59 -11.36
C LYS A 45 7.53 -9.11 -9.90
N LEU A 46 6.81 -8.04 -9.58
CA LEU A 46 6.64 -7.55 -8.21
C LEU A 46 5.98 -8.61 -7.33
N LYS A 47 4.85 -9.17 -7.79
CA LYS A 47 4.11 -10.22 -7.08
C LYS A 47 5.00 -11.41 -6.76
N ARG A 48 5.68 -11.94 -7.77
CA ARG A 48 6.60 -13.07 -7.59
C ARG A 48 7.70 -12.73 -6.57
N TYR A 49 8.30 -11.55 -6.65
CA TYR A 49 9.36 -11.14 -5.73
C TYR A 49 8.88 -11.13 -4.27
N PHE A 50 7.71 -10.55 -4.00
CA PHE A 50 7.17 -10.44 -2.65
C PHE A 50 6.56 -11.77 -2.14
N SER A 51 5.90 -12.56 -2.99
CA SER A 51 5.24 -13.82 -2.61
C SER A 51 6.17 -15.03 -2.42
N ASN A 52 7.42 -14.99 -2.90
CA ASN A 52 8.34 -16.13 -2.75
C ASN A 52 8.63 -16.42 -1.26
N ALA A 53 8.13 -17.55 -0.76
CA ALA A 53 8.26 -18.01 0.62
C ALA A 53 9.54 -18.81 0.93
N ASP A 54 10.37 -19.10 -0.08
CA ASP A 54 11.59 -19.92 0.04
C ASP A 54 12.76 -19.24 0.78
N ASP A 55 12.58 -17.99 1.23
CA ASP A 55 13.57 -17.34 2.07
C ASP A 55 13.50 -17.91 3.50
N SER A 56 14.32 -18.93 3.75
CA SER A 56 14.56 -19.59 5.05
C SER A 56 14.88 -18.64 6.22
N ALA A 57 15.13 -17.36 5.94
CA ALA A 57 15.09 -16.28 6.90
C ALA A 57 14.14 -15.21 6.35
N GLN A 58 13.10 -14.84 7.09
CA GLN A 58 12.21 -13.73 6.74
C GLN A 58 12.98 -12.39 6.68
N LYS A 59 13.67 -12.16 5.56
CA LYS A 59 14.42 -10.94 5.27
C LYS A 59 13.48 -9.89 4.73
N ARG A 60 13.70 -8.65 5.13
CA ARG A 60 13.01 -7.50 4.55
C ARG A 60 13.34 -7.41 3.06
N LYS A 61 12.31 -7.41 2.22
CA LYS A 61 12.40 -7.32 0.77
C LYS A 61 12.23 -5.88 0.31
N PHE A 62 13.02 -5.46 -0.68
CA PHE A 62 12.96 -4.10 -1.25
C PHE A 62 12.90 -4.17 -2.77
N PHE A 63 12.00 -3.38 -3.37
CA PHE A 63 11.88 -3.28 -4.81
C PHE A 63 11.82 -1.81 -5.23
N LEU A 64 12.73 -1.40 -6.12
CA LEU A 64 12.77 -0.02 -6.64
C LEU A 64 12.13 0.06 -8.02
N LEU A 65 11.04 0.84 -8.13
CA LEU A 65 10.49 1.25 -9.42
C LEU A 65 11.06 2.61 -9.81
N HIS A 66 11.85 2.65 -10.89
CA HIS A 66 12.43 3.88 -11.44
C HIS A 66 12.05 4.06 -12.92
N GLY A 67 12.03 5.30 -13.40
CA GLY A 67 11.66 5.64 -14.77
C GLY A 67 11.11 7.06 -14.88
N MET A 68 10.82 7.49 -16.11
CA MET A 68 10.34 8.84 -16.41
C MET A 68 9.10 9.26 -15.59
N GLY A 69 8.94 10.56 -15.40
CA GLY A 69 7.70 11.14 -14.85
C GLY A 69 6.48 10.71 -15.68
N GLY A 70 5.34 10.48 -15.02
CA GLY A 70 4.09 10.12 -15.70
C GLY A 70 3.99 8.68 -16.22
N ILE A 71 5.04 7.86 -16.17
CA ILE A 71 5.02 6.47 -16.70
C ILE A 71 4.12 5.48 -15.91
N GLY A 72 3.51 5.95 -14.82
CA GLY A 72 2.56 5.17 -14.02
C GLY A 72 3.16 4.39 -12.85
N LYS A 73 4.38 4.70 -12.37
CA LYS A 73 5.03 3.99 -11.24
C LYS A 73 4.13 3.86 -10.01
N THR A 74 3.51 4.95 -9.57
CA THR A 74 2.57 4.95 -8.44
C THR A 74 1.35 4.07 -8.70
N GLN A 75 0.83 4.07 -9.93
CA GLN A 75 -0.29 3.21 -10.32
C GLN A 75 0.10 1.72 -10.39
N ILE A 76 1.35 1.41 -10.77
CA ILE A 76 1.90 0.04 -10.67
C ILE A 76 1.91 -0.40 -9.20
N CYS A 77 2.38 0.43 -8.27
CA CYS A 77 2.35 0.10 -6.84
C CYS A 77 0.92 -0.12 -6.33
N LEU A 78 0.00 0.79 -6.65
CA LEU A 78 -1.42 0.68 -6.25
C LEU A 78 -2.03 -0.62 -6.77
N LYS A 79 -1.80 -0.97 -8.04
CA LYS A 79 -2.31 -2.20 -8.63
C LYS A 79 -1.66 -3.44 -8.02
N CYS A 80 -0.36 -3.40 -7.73
CA CYS A 80 0.34 -4.50 -7.07
C CYS A 80 -0.21 -4.75 -5.66
N VAL A 81 -0.45 -3.70 -4.86
CA VAL A 81 -1.05 -3.82 -3.52
C VAL A 81 -2.47 -4.36 -3.63
N GLU A 82 -3.25 -3.90 -4.62
CA GLU A 82 -4.61 -4.39 -4.87
C GLU A 82 -4.62 -5.89 -5.15
N GLU A 83 -3.73 -6.35 -6.03
CA GLU A 83 -3.62 -7.77 -6.41
C GLU A 83 -2.95 -8.66 -5.36
N MET A 84 -2.35 -8.07 -4.33
CA MET A 84 -1.69 -8.77 -3.21
C MET A 84 -2.32 -8.44 -1.87
N PHE A 85 -3.56 -7.94 -1.86
CA PHE A 85 -4.21 -7.43 -0.65
C PHE A 85 -4.25 -8.48 0.47
N ASP A 86 -4.50 -9.75 0.13
CA ASP A 86 -4.53 -10.85 1.10
C ASP A 86 -3.15 -11.29 1.60
N CYS A 87 -2.05 -10.81 1.01
CA CYS A 87 -0.70 -11.14 1.42
C CYS A 87 -0.18 -10.25 2.57
N PHE A 88 -0.84 -9.11 2.83
CA PHE A 88 -0.36 -8.11 3.79
C PHE A 88 -1.47 -7.72 4.77
N SER A 89 -1.18 -7.78 6.07
CA SER A 89 -2.11 -7.33 7.12
C SER A 89 -2.09 -5.81 7.29
N SER A 90 -1.10 -5.12 6.75
CA SER A 90 -0.98 -3.66 6.80
C SER A 90 -0.25 -3.12 5.57
N VAL A 91 -0.72 -1.97 5.08
CA VAL A 91 -0.09 -1.19 4.01
C VAL A 91 0.29 0.15 4.60
N PHE A 92 1.49 0.65 4.33
CA PHE A 92 1.92 1.98 4.77
C PHE A 92 2.29 2.81 3.55
N TRP A 93 1.60 3.92 3.33
CA TRP A 93 1.90 4.88 2.26
C TRP A 93 2.68 6.05 2.85
N ILE A 94 3.92 6.24 2.42
CA ILE A 94 4.79 7.32 2.91
C ILE A 94 5.24 8.19 1.75
N ASP A 95 4.85 9.47 1.81
CA ASP A 95 5.40 10.46 0.89
C ASP A 95 6.85 10.79 1.28
N ALA A 96 7.81 10.24 0.53
CA ALA A 96 9.24 10.47 0.70
C ALA A 96 9.79 11.60 -0.19
N SER A 97 8.93 12.51 -0.68
CA SER A 97 9.35 13.67 -1.51
C SER A 97 10.31 14.64 -0.80
N SER A 98 10.29 14.68 0.53
CA SER A 98 11.18 15.48 1.37
C SER A 98 11.34 14.82 2.74
N VAL A 99 12.36 15.24 3.50
CA VAL A 99 12.52 14.81 4.91
C VAL A 99 11.31 15.19 5.75
N GLY A 100 10.71 16.36 5.49
CA GLY A 100 9.53 16.84 6.21
C GLY A 100 8.29 15.98 5.96
N THR A 101 7.98 15.68 4.69
CA THR A 101 6.85 14.83 4.31
C THR A 101 7.03 13.39 4.79
N MET A 102 8.24 12.85 4.73
CA MET A 102 8.57 11.52 5.26
C MET A 102 8.37 11.47 6.78
N THR A 103 8.90 12.45 7.51
CA THR A 103 8.75 12.53 8.98
C THR A 103 7.28 12.66 9.37
N GLN A 104 6.52 13.49 8.65
CA GLN A 104 5.09 13.66 8.90
C GLN A 104 4.31 12.37 8.61
N GLY A 105 4.63 11.67 7.52
CA GLY A 105 4.04 10.38 7.18
C GLY A 105 4.29 9.34 8.28
N LEU A 106 5.53 9.21 8.75
CA LEU A 106 5.90 8.30 9.84
C LEU A 106 5.20 8.67 11.16
N LYS A 107 5.17 9.95 11.54
CA LYS A 107 4.41 10.39 12.72
C LYS A 107 2.91 10.09 12.58
N GLY A 108 2.37 10.19 11.36
CA GLY A 108 0.99 9.84 11.06
C GLY A 108 0.65 8.38 11.40
N ILE A 109 1.61 7.46 11.28
CA ILE A 109 1.44 6.04 11.65
C ILE A 109 1.16 5.88 13.14
N CYS A 110 1.72 6.73 14.01
CA CYS A 110 1.44 6.68 15.45
C CYS A 110 -0.04 6.94 15.79
N ASN A 111 -0.82 7.53 14.87
CA ASN A 111 -2.24 7.77 15.04
C ASN A 111 -3.12 6.58 14.64
N LEU A 112 -2.54 5.48 14.12
CA LEU A 112 -3.29 4.27 13.83
C LEU A 112 -3.73 3.59 15.16
N PRO A 113 -4.96 3.05 15.25
CA PRO A 113 -5.44 2.42 16.48
C PRO A 113 -4.55 1.29 17.03
N ALA A 114 -3.99 0.44 16.16
CA ALA A 114 -3.03 -0.60 16.56
C ALA A 114 -1.72 -0.03 17.11
N ALA A 115 -1.29 1.11 16.56
CA ALA A 115 -0.08 1.79 16.97
C ALA A 115 -0.27 2.43 18.36
N GLN A 116 -1.38 3.15 18.57
CA GLN A 116 -1.70 3.79 19.86
C GLN A 116 -1.80 2.80 21.02
N SER A 117 -2.30 1.60 20.75
CA SER A 117 -2.37 0.51 21.73
C SER A 117 -0.98 0.04 22.22
N SER A 118 0.09 0.41 21.51
CA SER A 118 1.48 0.05 21.82
C SER A 118 2.24 1.12 22.62
N GLY A 119 1.58 2.23 23.03
CA GLY A 119 2.19 3.24 23.91
C GLY A 119 3.26 4.12 23.24
N LEU A 120 3.09 4.44 21.95
CA LEU A 120 4.00 5.29 21.18
C LEU A 120 4.06 6.74 21.70
N ASP A 121 5.23 7.36 21.59
CA ASP A 121 5.48 8.76 22.01
C ASP A 121 5.14 9.81 20.91
N GLY A 122 4.63 9.38 19.77
CA GLY A 122 4.31 10.25 18.62
C GLY A 122 5.51 10.71 17.79
N SER A 123 6.72 10.21 18.08
CA SER A 123 7.91 10.43 17.25
C SER A 123 7.91 9.53 16.00
N HIS A 124 8.79 9.83 15.04
CA HIS A 124 8.96 8.98 13.85
C HIS A 124 9.81 7.73 14.16
N GLU A 125 10.68 7.81 15.16
CA GLU A 125 11.48 6.69 15.67
C GLU A 125 10.60 5.64 16.32
N SER A 126 9.63 6.05 17.14
CA SER A 126 8.69 5.11 17.75
C SER A 126 7.79 4.46 16.69
N ALA A 127 7.36 5.21 15.68
CA ALA A 127 6.65 4.64 14.52
C ALA A 127 7.47 3.54 13.82
N LEU A 128 8.74 3.80 13.51
CA LEU A 128 9.62 2.82 12.87
C LEU A 128 9.87 1.60 13.76
N HIS A 129 10.04 1.81 15.07
CA HIS A 129 10.19 0.73 16.03
C HIS A 129 8.94 -0.16 16.09
N TRP A 130 7.75 0.44 16.09
CA TRP A 130 6.48 -0.30 16.06
C TRP A 130 6.28 -1.07 14.75
N ILE A 131 6.54 -0.46 13.59
CA ILE A 131 6.49 -1.16 12.30
C ILE A 131 7.45 -2.35 12.29
N GLY A 132 8.65 -2.17 12.85
CA GLY A 132 9.65 -3.22 12.95
C GLY A 132 9.31 -4.35 13.93
N SER A 133 8.35 -4.14 14.83
CA SER A 133 7.91 -5.16 15.80
C SER A 133 6.71 -5.97 15.34
N LEU A 134 6.04 -5.57 14.24
CA LEU A 134 4.92 -6.28 13.65
C LEU A 134 5.30 -7.74 13.31
N LYS A 135 4.42 -8.67 13.69
CA LYS A 135 4.57 -10.11 13.38
C LYS A 135 3.96 -10.49 12.04
N GLU A 136 2.91 -9.77 11.66
CA GLU A 136 2.22 -9.97 10.40
C GLU A 136 2.97 -9.30 9.25
N ASN A 137 2.83 -9.86 8.05
CA ASN A 137 3.42 -9.27 6.86
C ASN A 137 2.82 -7.89 6.59
N TYR A 138 3.67 -6.92 6.29
CA TYR A 138 3.28 -5.59 5.89
C TYR A 138 4.02 -5.19 4.62
N ILE A 139 3.45 -4.22 3.90
CA ILE A 139 4.10 -3.55 2.78
C ILE A 139 4.16 -2.05 3.04
N MET A 140 5.27 -1.43 2.66
CA MET A 140 5.47 0.02 2.73
C MET A 140 5.78 0.53 1.33
N VAL A 141 5.09 1.58 0.91
CA VAL A 141 5.19 2.20 -0.42
C VAL A 141 5.50 3.68 -0.30
#